data_AF-A0A7Y7Y214-F1
#
_entry.id   AF-A0A7Y7Y214-F1
#
_cell.length_a   1.000
_cell.length_b   1.000
_cell.length_c   1.000
_cell.angle_alpha   90.00
_cell.angle_beta   90.00
_cell.angle_gamma   90.00
#
_symmetry.space_group_name_H-M   'P 1'
#
loop_
_entity.id
_entity.type
_entity.pdbx_description
1 polymer ?
#
loop_
_entity_poly.entity_id
_entity_poly.type
_entity_poly.pdbx_seq_one_letter_code
_entity_poly.pdbx_strand_id
1 'polypeptide(L)'
;MKTELALYQALISINVPEQKANAVIDALETDMHSLLATKADIANLRTEIKTDISALEVKLTLRMGVMLSAAVGVLIAAMKLVH
;
A
#
# COMPACT_ATOMS: atom_id res chain seq x y z
N MET A 1 20.61 -0.53 -12.32
CA MET A 1 22.02 -0.94 -12.52
C MET A 1 22.28 -1.93 -13.67
N LYS A 2 21.86 -3.21 -13.63
CA LYS A 2 22.17 -4.15 -14.75
C LYS A 2 21.57 -3.73 -16.09
N THR A 3 20.37 -3.16 -16.06
CA THR A 3 19.67 -2.62 -17.24
C THR A 3 20.28 -1.32 -17.74
N GLU A 4 20.66 -0.39 -16.85
CA GLU A 4 21.41 0.83 -17.23
C GLU A 4 22.75 0.49 -17.90
N LEU A 5 23.51 -0.46 -17.36
CA LEU A 5 24.77 -0.92 -17.95
C LEU A 5 24.56 -1.54 -19.33
N ALA A 6 23.51 -2.34 -19.50
CA ALA A 6 23.17 -2.94 -20.80
C ALA A 6 22.75 -1.87 -21.83
N LEU A 7 21.97 -0.87 -21.40
CA LEU A 7 21.56 0.25 -22.25
C LEU A 7 22.74 1.14 -22.61
N TYR A 8 23.61 1.46 -21.65
CA TYR A 8 24.85 2.19 -21.88
C TYR A 8 25.70 1.47 -22.94
N GLN A 9 25.93 0.18 -22.74
CA GLN A 9 26.74 -0.63 -23.66
C GLN A 9 26.13 -0.72 -25.06
N ALA A 10 24.80 -0.74 -25.16
CA ALA A 10 24.08 -0.71 -26.43
C ALA A 10 24.16 0.65 -27.14
N LEU A 11 24.16 1.76 -26.40
CA LEU A 11 24.34 3.10 -26.97
C LEU A 11 25.77 3.30 -27.48
N ILE A 12 26.77 2.86 -26.71
CA ILE A 12 28.16 2.92 -27.14
C ILE A 12 28.41 2.01 -28.36
N SER A 13 27.77 0.84 -28.46
CA SER A 13 27.97 -0.08 -29.59
C SER A 13 27.45 0.46 -30.93
N ILE A 14 26.55 1.45 -30.91
CA ILE A 14 26.07 2.18 -32.09
C ILE A 14 26.76 3.55 -32.25
N ASN A 15 27.92 3.76 -31.61
CA ASN A 15 28.74 4.98 -31.66
C ASN A 15 28.07 6.24 -31.09
N VAL A 16 27.16 6.11 -30.11
CA VAL A 16 26.70 7.29 -29.36
C VAL A 16 27.84 7.78 -28.46
N PRO A 17 28.18 9.08 -28.45
CA PRO A 17 29.17 9.62 -27.53
C PRO A 17 28.79 9.40 -26.07
N GLU A 18 29.76 9.06 -25.22
CA GLU A 18 29.58 8.77 -23.79
C GLU A 18 28.76 9.84 -23.06
N GLN A 19 29.03 11.12 -23.31
CA GLN A 19 28.26 12.21 -22.71
C GLN A 19 26.76 12.16 -23.05
N LYS A 20 26.41 11.77 -24.27
CA LYS A 20 25.01 11.63 -24.71
C LYS A 20 24.39 10.35 -24.18
N ALA A 21 25.15 9.26 -24.10
CA ALA A 21 24.67 8.01 -23.53
C ALA A 21 24.31 8.16 -22.04
N ASN A 22 25.15 8.87 -21.27
CA ASN A 22 24.88 9.19 -19.87
C ASN A 22 23.64 10.07 -19.73
N ALA A 23 23.50 11.11 -20.55
CA ALA A 23 22.32 11.98 -20.51
C ALA A 23 21.00 11.21 -20.78
N VAL A 24 21.02 10.20 -21.66
CA VAL A 24 19.86 9.34 -21.91
C VAL A 24 19.55 8.45 -20.71
N ILE A 25 20.57 7.91 -20.06
CA ILE A 25 20.39 7.09 -18.85
C ILE A 25 19.85 7.93 -17.71
N ASP A 26 20.40 9.12 -17.47
CA ASP A 26 19.97 10.02 -16.40
C ASP A 26 18.51 10.45 -16.60
N ALA A 27 18.13 10.79 -17.84
CA ALA A 27 16.75 11.14 -18.17
C ALA A 27 15.80 9.95 -17.98
N LEU A 28 16.20 8.76 -18.42
CA LEU A 28 15.40 7.54 -18.26
C LEU A 28 15.25 7.13 -16.80
N GLU A 29 16.31 7.22 -16.00
CA GLU A 29 16.29 6.94 -14.56
C GLU A 29 15.36 7.92 -13.85
N THR A 30 15.47 9.22 -14.17
CA THR A 30 14.58 10.26 -13.64
C THR A 30 13.12 10.00 -13.99
N ASP A 31 12.82 9.62 -15.23
CA ASP A 31 11.46 9.27 -15.66
C ASP A 31 10.95 7.98 -15.00
N MET A 32 11.80 6.96 -14.84
CA MET A 32 11.44 5.74 -14.12
C MET A 32 11.10 6.02 -12.66
N HIS A 33 11.81 6.94 -12.02
CA HIS A 33 11.54 7.36 -10.65
C HIS A 33 10.31 8.27 -10.52
N SER A 34 9.94 9.00 -11.57
CA SER A 34 8.80 9.93 -11.53
C SER A 34 7.46 9.31 -11.97
N LEU A 35 7.47 8.37 -12.92
CA LEU A 35 6.26 7.83 -13.55
C LEU A 35 5.82 6.47 -13.01
N LEU A 36 6.70 5.72 -12.33
CA LEU A 36 6.34 4.43 -11.75
C LEU A 36 5.90 4.64 -10.30
N ALA A 37 4.71 4.12 -9.95
CA ALA A 37 4.38 3.86 -8.56
C ALA A 37 5.52 3.04 -7.97
N THR A 38 6.28 3.69 -7.09
CA THR A 38 7.51 3.11 -6.59
C THR A 38 7.15 1.91 -5.72
N LYS A 39 8.09 0.98 -5.54
CA LYS A 39 7.92 -0.08 -4.54
C LYS A 39 7.59 0.50 -3.15
N ALA A 40 8.03 1.73 -2.87
CA ALA A 40 7.70 2.46 -1.65
C ALA A 40 6.21 2.85 -1.60
N ASP A 41 5.63 3.35 -2.69
CA ASP A 41 4.19 3.68 -2.75
C ASP A 41 3.32 2.45 -2.50
N ILE A 42 3.68 1.30 -3.08
CA ILE A 42 2.98 0.03 -2.83
C ILE A 42 3.13 -0.41 -1.36
N ALA A 43 4.31 -0.24 -0.77
CA ALA A 43 4.54 -0.56 0.64
C ALA A 43 3.73 0.36 1.58
N ASN A 44 3.61 1.64 1.22
CA ASN A 44 2.81 2.62 1.94
C ASN A 44 1.32 2.27 1.87
N LEU A 45 0.80 2.00 0.66
CA LEU A 45 -0.59 1.56 0.47
C LEU A 45 -0.90 0.27 1.24
N ARG A 46 0.01 -0.71 1.24
CA ARG A 46 -0.15 -1.94 2.03
C ARG A 46 -0.24 -1.65 3.53
N THR A 47 0.54 -0.68 4.00
CA THR A 47 0.57 -0.27 5.41
C THR A 47 -0.72 0.45 5.80
N GLU A 48 -1.19 1.38 4.95
CA GLU A 48 -2.45 2.09 5.12
C GLU A 48 -3.64 1.13 5.16
N ILE A 49 -3.75 0.23 4.18
CA ILE A 49 -4.80 -0.79 4.13
C ILE A 49 -4.77 -1.68 5.39
N LYS A 50 -3.59 -2.08 5.86
CA LYS A 50 -3.47 -2.89 7.07
C LYS A 50 -3.98 -2.14 8.30
N THR A 51 -3.61 -0.87 8.43
CA THR A 51 -4.08 -0.01 9.53
C THR A 51 -5.59 0.15 9.51
N ASP A 52 -6.17 0.41 8.34
CA ASP A 52 -7.62 0.56 8.19
C ASP A 52 -8.39 -0.72 8.53
N ILE A 53 -7.88 -1.87 8.07
CA ILE A 53 -8.46 -3.17 8.41
C ILE A 53 -8.44 -3.39 9.92
N SER A 54 -7.30 -3.17 10.58
CA SER A 54 -7.20 -3.32 12.04
C SER A 54 -8.13 -2.36 12.79
N ALA A 55 -8.28 -1.12 12.30
CA ALA A 55 -9.22 -0.16 12.89
C ALA A 55 -10.68 -0.62 12.73
N LEU A 56 -11.04 -1.17 11.57
CA LEU A 56 -12.37 -1.73 11.31
C LEU A 56 -12.66 -2.95 12.17
N GLU A 57 -11.70 -3.86 12.34
CA GLU A 57 -11.81 -5.04 13.21
C GLU A 57 -12.15 -4.62 14.65
N VAL A 58 -11.39 -3.68 15.21
CA VAL A 58 -11.64 -3.15 16.57
C VAL A 58 -13.03 -2.52 16.67
N LYS A 59 -13.42 -1.70 15.68
CA LYS A 59 -14.75 -1.07 15.65
C LYS A 59 -15.87 -2.10 15.62
N LEU A 60 -15.70 -3.17 14.84
CA LEU A 60 -16.67 -4.24 14.73
C LEU A 60 -16.78 -5.01 16.04
N THR A 61 -15.66 -5.39 16.65
CA THR A 61 -15.64 -6.08 17.95
C THR A 61 -16.35 -5.25 19.03
N LEU A 62 -16.06 -3.95 19.12
CA LEU A 62 -16.72 -3.07 20.07
C LEU A 62 -18.24 -2.98 19.83
N ARG A 63 -18.66 -2.77 18.58
CA ARG A 63 -20.09 -2.69 18.24
C ARG A 63 -20.82 -4.00 18.54
N MET A 64 -20.20 -5.14 18.21
CA MET A 64 -20.77 -6.45 18.51
C MET A 64 -20.87 -6.68 20.02
N GLY A 65 -19.84 -6.32 20.79
CA GLY A 65 -19.88 -6.39 22.25
C GLY A 65 -21.04 -5.58 22.83
N VAL A 66 -21.21 -4.33 22.40
CA VAL A 66 -22.31 -3.47 22.85
C VAL A 66 -23.68 -4.05 22.46
N MET A 67 -23.84 -4.50 21.21
CA MET A 67 -25.11 -5.11 20.75
C MET A 67 -25.46 -6.37 21.53
N LEU A 68 -24.48 -7.24 21.81
CA LEU A 68 -24.69 -8.46 22.60
C LEU A 68 -25.07 -8.14 24.05
N SER A 69 -24.37 -7.20 24.70
CA SER A 69 -24.72 -6.77 26.06
C SER A 69 -26.13 -6.16 26.11
N ALA A 70 -26.50 -5.34 25.13
CA ALA A 70 -27.84 -4.77 25.03
C ALA A 70 -28.90 -5.87 24.85
N ALA A 71 -28.68 -6.81 23.92
CA ALA A 71 -29.59 -7.93 23.68
C ALA A 71 -29.79 -8.79 24.94
N VAL A 72 -28.70 -9.14 25.63
CA VAL A 72 -28.75 -9.89 26.90
C VAL A 72 -29.50 -9.10 27.97
N GLY A 73 -29.24 -7.80 28.12
CA GLY A 73 -29.95 -6.94 29.06
C GLY A 73 -31.45 -6.88 28.81
N VAL A 74 -31.86 -6.77 27.54
CA VAL A 74 -33.27 -6.79 27.13
C VAL A 74 -33.92 -8.14 27.46
N LEU A 75 -33.25 -9.27 27.18
CA LEU A 75 -33.76 -10.60 27.50
C LEU A 75 -33.94 -10.79 29.01
N ILE A 76 -32.97 -10.35 29.83
CA ILE A 76 -33.07 -10.42 31.30
C ILE A 76 -34.25 -9.58 31.81
N ALA A 77 -34.40 -8.35 31.29
CA ALA A 77 -35.50 -7.49 31.67
C ALA A 77 -36.86 -8.10 31.29
N ALA A 78 -36.98 -8.68 30.10
CA ALA A 78 -38.19 -9.35 29.65
C ALA A 78 -38.55 -10.56 30.53
N MET A 79 -37.58 -11.39 30.91
CA MET A 79 -37.82 -12.53 31.81
C MET A 79 -38.34 -12.09 33.19
N LYS A 80 -37.84 -10.96 33.72
CA LYS A 80 -38.29 -10.39 35.00
C LYS A 80 -39.70 -9.78 34.92
N LEU A 81 -40.17 -9.39 33.74
CA LEU A 81 -41.54 -8.88 33.57
C LEU A 81 -42.58 -10.02 33.44
N VAL A 82 -42.15 -11.21 33.04
CA VAL A 82 -43.01 -12.38 32.85
C VAL A 82 -43.13 -13.24 34.13
N HIS A 83 -42.16 -13.15 35.05
CA HIS A 83 -42.21 -13.76 36.39
C HIS A 83 -42.66 -12.74 37.43
#